data_AF-A0A135I6Y1-F1
#
_entry.id   AF-A0A135I6Y1-F1
#
_cell.length_a   1.000
_cell.length_b   1.000
_cell.length_c   1.000
_cell.angle_alpha   90.00
_cell.angle_beta   90.00
_cell.angle_gamma   90.00
#
_symmetry.space_group_name_H-M   'P 1'
#
loop_
_entity.id
_entity.type
_entity.pdbx_description
1 polymer ?
#
loop_
_entity_poly.entity_id
_entity_poly.type
_entity_poly.pdbx_seq_one_letter_code
_entity_poly.pdbx_strand_id
1 'polypeptide(L)'
;MDYQTLKASANRHQVLAARLEQVLAMAGQDGGIKLDMKSLTKLVTTRDLASVGLPADFLDELREFFALSKTHCDVVKSVANHMEQQHHVESHG
;
A
#
# COMPACT_ATOMS: atom_id res chain seq x y z
N MET A 1 -2.85 -0.79 19.64
CA MET A 1 -2.10 -1.64 18.68
C MET A 1 -0.67 -1.68 19.18
N ASP A 2 -0.10 -2.86 19.42
CA ASP A 2 1.26 -3.00 19.97
C ASP A 2 2.34 -2.90 18.89
N TYR A 3 3.59 -2.57 19.26
CA TYR A 3 4.73 -2.44 18.35
C TYR A 3 4.96 -3.70 17.50
N GLN A 4 4.77 -4.90 18.06
CA GLN A 4 4.90 -6.15 17.30
C GLN A 4 3.84 -6.27 16.21
N THR A 5 2.62 -5.82 16.48
CA THR A 5 1.53 -5.78 15.49
C THR A 5 1.83 -4.80 14.36
N LEU A 6 2.38 -3.61 14.70
CA LEU A 6 2.80 -2.63 13.70
C LEU A 6 3.95 -3.16 12.83
N LYS A 7 4.95 -3.79 13.43
CA LYS A 7 6.09 -4.39 12.72
C LYS A 7 5.63 -5.52 11.78
N ALA A 8 4.75 -6.39 12.25
CA ALA A 8 4.18 -7.44 11.42
C ALA A 8 3.37 -6.87 10.24
N SER A 9 2.57 -5.82 10.49
CA SER A 9 1.82 -5.11 9.46
C SER A 9 2.73 -4.45 8.42
N ALA A 10 3.82 -3.81 8.85
CA ALA A 10 4.80 -3.16 7.97
C ALA A 10 5.55 -4.20 7.12
N ASN A 11 5.99 -5.31 7.72
CA ASN A 11 6.62 -6.40 6.98
C ASN A 11 5.67 -6.99 5.92
N ARG A 12 4.39 -7.18 6.28
CA ARG A 12 3.38 -7.70 5.36
C ARG A 12 3.11 -6.73 4.21
N HIS A 13 3.07 -5.43 4.49
CA HIS A 13 2.97 -4.38 3.47
C HIS A 13 4.17 -4.38 2.51
N GLN A 14 5.40 -4.52 3.02
CA GLN A 14 6.60 -4.61 2.19
C GLN A 14 6.61 -5.86 1.29
N VAL A 15 6.24 -7.02 1.84
CA VAL A 15 6.16 -8.27 1.07
C VAL A 15 5.12 -8.16 -0.05
N LEU A 16 3.94 -7.59 0.26
CA LEU A 16 2.92 -7.35 -0.75
C LEU A 16 3.38 -6.33 -1.79
N ALA A 17 4.02 -5.23 -1.40
CA ALA A 17 4.58 -4.25 -2.35
C ALA A 17 5.57 -4.90 -3.34
N ALA A 18 6.49 -5.72 -2.84
CA ALA A 18 7.47 -6.42 -3.67
C ALA A 18 6.82 -7.45 -4.61
N ARG A 19 5.81 -8.20 -4.13
CA ARG A 19 5.03 -9.11 -4.98
C ARG A 19 4.25 -8.37 -6.05
N LEU A 20 3.61 -7.25 -5.71
CA LEU A 20 2.92 -6.39 -6.68
C LEU A 20 3.89 -5.92 -7.75
N GLU A 21 5.07 -5.41 -7.37
CA GLU A 21 6.08 -4.97 -8.32
C GLU A 21 6.52 -6.10 -9.28
N GLN A 22 6.71 -7.32 -8.77
CA GLN A 22 7.04 -8.48 -9.61
C GLN A 22 5.92 -8.85 -10.57
N VAL A 23 4.67 -8.91 -10.10
CA VAL A 23 3.52 -9.25 -10.95
C VAL A 23 3.30 -8.17 -12.01
N LEU A 24 3.48 -6.90 -11.66
CA LEU A 24 3.42 -5.78 -12.59
C LEU A 24 4.56 -5.82 -13.61
N ALA A 25 5.77 -6.19 -13.20
CA ALA A 25 6.89 -6.37 -14.10
C ALA A 25 6.64 -7.52 -15.09
N MET A 26 6.02 -8.62 -14.64
CA MET A 26 5.63 -9.73 -15.51
C MET A 26 4.51 -9.36 -16.49
N ALA A 27 3.49 -8.61 -16.05
CA ALA A 27 2.41 -8.12 -16.91
C ALA A 27 2.88 -7.02 -17.89
N GLY A 28 3.91 -6.25 -17.52
CA GLY A 28 4.47 -5.16 -18.33
C GLY A 28 5.41 -5.60 -19.44
N GLN A 29 5.84 -6.87 -19.47
CA GLN A 29 6.81 -7.38 -20.46
C GLN A 29 6.24 -7.56 -21.87
N ASP A 30 4.91 -7.55 -22.05
CA ASP A 30 4.27 -7.70 -23.38
C ASP A 30 3.92 -6.35 -24.07
N GLY A 31 4.09 -5.21 -23.40
CA GLY A 31 3.66 -3.93 -23.98
C GLY A 31 3.60 -2.71 -23.07
N GLY A 32 4.32 -2.70 -21.92
CA GLY A 32 4.61 -1.46 -21.20
C GLY A 32 3.42 -0.76 -20.55
N ILE A 33 2.51 -1.50 -19.89
CA ILE A 33 1.56 -0.83 -18.99
C ILE A 33 2.33 -0.39 -17.74
N LYS A 34 2.66 0.90 -17.68
CA LYS A 34 3.17 1.54 -16.47
C LYS A 34 2.00 1.66 -15.49
N LEU A 35 1.79 0.62 -14.68
CA LEU A 35 0.68 0.56 -13.72
C LEU A 35 1.00 1.45 -12.52
N ASP A 36 0.69 2.73 -12.68
CA ASP A 36 0.70 3.68 -11.57
C ASP A 36 -0.42 3.34 -10.56
N MET A 37 -0.30 3.85 -9.34
CA MET A 37 -1.24 3.54 -8.25
C MET A 37 -2.70 3.86 -8.57
N LYS A 38 -2.98 4.84 -9.42
CA LYS A 38 -4.33 5.20 -9.85
C LYS A 38 -4.90 4.12 -10.78
N SER A 39 -4.07 3.57 -11.65
CA SER A 39 -4.42 2.47 -12.55
C SER A 39 -4.66 1.18 -11.76
N LEU A 40 -3.83 0.88 -10.76
CA LEU A 40 -4.07 -0.22 -9.81
C LEU A 40 -5.37 -0.05 -9.01
N THR A 41 -5.64 1.16 -8.53
CA THR A 41 -6.89 1.46 -7.79
C THR A 41 -8.10 1.24 -8.70
N LYS A 42 -8.04 1.73 -9.94
CA LYS A 42 -9.10 1.50 -10.94
C LYS A 42 -9.34 0.02 -11.17
N LEU A 43 -8.27 -0.77 -11.36
CA LEU A 43 -8.36 -2.21 -11.58
C LEU A 43 -9.05 -2.95 -10.42
N VAL A 44 -8.74 -2.59 -9.18
CA VAL A 44 -9.43 -3.16 -8.01
C VAL A 44 -10.90 -2.79 -8.00
N THR A 45 -11.24 -1.55 -8.35
CA THR A 45 -12.63 -1.08 -8.36
C THR A 45 -13.46 -1.63 -9.52
N THR A 46 -12.88 -1.81 -10.71
CA THR A 46 -13.56 -2.37 -11.89
C THR A 46 -13.61 -3.90 -11.86
N ARG A 47 -12.81 -4.53 -10.98
CA ARG A 47 -12.66 -5.99 -10.85
C ARG A 47 -12.20 -6.70 -12.13
N ASP A 48 -11.68 -5.93 -13.09
CA ASP A 48 -11.31 -6.45 -14.40
C ASP A 48 -9.79 -6.52 -14.52
N LEU A 49 -9.22 -7.53 -13.85
CA LEU A 49 -7.78 -7.83 -13.92
C LEU A 49 -7.39 -8.56 -15.19
N ALA A 50 -8.33 -9.29 -15.79
CA ALA A 50 -8.10 -10.06 -17.01
C ALA A 50 -7.81 -9.14 -18.21
N SER A 51 -8.46 -7.98 -18.31
CA SER A 51 -8.21 -7.02 -19.41
C SER A 51 -6.81 -6.40 -19.40
N VAL A 52 -6.06 -6.55 -18.32
CA VAL A 52 -4.67 -6.08 -18.19
C VAL A 52 -3.67 -7.21 -17.99
N GLY A 53 -4.07 -8.47 -18.21
CA GLY A 53 -3.19 -9.62 -18.11
C GLY A 53 -2.75 -9.97 -16.69
N LEU A 54 -3.52 -9.55 -15.68
CA LEU A 54 -3.22 -9.85 -14.28
C LEU A 54 -3.99 -11.10 -13.78
N PRO A 55 -3.39 -11.92 -12.89
CA PRO A 55 -4.06 -13.08 -12.32
C PRO A 55 -5.31 -12.69 -11.51
N ALA A 56 -6.35 -13.54 -11.51
CA ALA A 56 -7.60 -13.23 -10.79
C ALA A 56 -7.42 -13.20 -9.26
N ASP A 57 -6.51 -14.02 -8.74
CA ASP A 57 -6.08 -14.10 -7.33
C ASP A 57 -5.32 -12.84 -6.88
N PHE A 58 -4.78 -12.06 -7.81
CA PHE A 58 -4.11 -10.79 -7.53
C PHE A 58 -5.05 -9.71 -6.99
N LEU A 59 -6.37 -9.86 -7.20
CA LEU A 59 -7.38 -8.90 -6.76
C LEU A 59 -7.48 -8.83 -5.24
N ASP A 60 -7.35 -9.98 -4.57
CA ASP A 60 -7.37 -10.04 -3.12
C ASP A 60 -6.05 -9.55 -2.52
N GLU A 61 -4.90 -9.84 -3.15
CA GLU A 61 -3.60 -9.27 -2.75
C GLU A 61 -3.57 -7.74 -2.89
N LEU A 62 -4.14 -7.20 -3.97
CA LEU A 62 -4.27 -5.75 -4.16
C LEU A 62 -5.19 -5.12 -3.10
N ARG A 63 -6.34 -5.73 -2.81
CA ARG A 63 -7.26 -5.25 -1.76
C ARG A 63 -6.59 -5.23 -0.40
N GLU A 64 -5.86 -6.29 -0.06
CA GLU A 64 -5.09 -6.38 1.17
C GLU A 64 -4.01 -5.30 1.22
N PHE A 65 -3.28 -5.09 0.13
CA PHE A 65 -2.28 -4.05 0.04
C PHE A 65 -2.86 -2.65 0.24
N PHE A 66 -4.01 -2.33 -0.38
CA PHE A 66 -4.68 -1.05 -0.18
C PHE A 66 -5.16 -0.86 1.26
N ALA A 67 -5.71 -1.90 1.88
CA ALA A 67 -6.14 -1.85 3.27
C ALA A 67 -4.96 -1.58 4.21
N LEU A 68 -3.85 -2.31 4.04
CA LEU A 68 -2.63 -2.13 4.84
C LEU A 68 -1.97 -0.77 4.58
N SER A 69 -1.94 -0.30 3.33
CA SER A 69 -1.41 1.03 2.98
C SER A 69 -2.19 2.14 3.66
N LYS A 70 -3.52 2.02 3.74
CA LYS A 70 -4.37 2.99 4.44
C LYS A 70 -4.05 3.03 5.94
N THR A 71 -3.99 1.86 6.59
CA THR A 71 -3.63 1.76 8.01
C THR A 71 -2.24 2.34 8.27
N HIS A 72 -1.27 2.07 7.39
CA HIS A 72 0.08 2.61 7.53
C HIS A 72 0.11 4.14 7.40
N CYS A 73 -0.61 4.70 6.41
CA CYS A 73 -0.77 6.15 6.28
C CYS A 73 -1.44 6.79 7.50
N ASP A 74 -2.47 6.17 8.06
CA ASP A 74 -3.17 6.68 9.24
C ASP A 74 -2.25 6.66 10.49
N VAL A 75 -1.43 5.62 10.64
CA VAL A 75 -0.41 5.53 11.71
C VAL A 75 0.66 6.60 11.51
N VAL A 76 1.20 6.77 10.31
CA VAL A 76 2.22 7.79 10.02
C VAL A 76 1.67 9.19 10.29
N LYS A 77 0.45 9.49 9.87
CA LYS A 77 -0.22 10.76 10.20
C LYS A 77 -0.40 10.96 11.70
N SER A 78 -0.80 9.91 12.41
CA SER A 78 -0.96 9.96 13.87
C SER A 78 0.37 10.23 14.58
N VAL A 79 1.45 9.60 14.13
CA VAL A 79 2.81 9.84 14.66
C VAL A 79 3.26 11.26 14.35
N ALA A 80 3.10 11.72 13.09
CA ALA A 80 3.45 13.07 12.69
C ALA A 80 2.73 14.13 13.53
N ASN A 81 1.39 13.99 13.68
CA ASN A 81 0.59 14.87 14.53
C ASN A 81 1.06 14.86 15.99
N HIS A 82 1.45 13.69 16.52
CA HIS A 82 1.94 13.58 17.89
C HIS A 82 3.30 14.26 18.07
N MET A 83 4.21 14.10 17.10
CA MET A 83 5.51 14.79 17.11
C MET A 83 5.35 16.30 16.97
N GLU A 84 4.44 16.78 16.11
CA GLU A 84 4.13 18.22 16.00
C GLU A 84 3.53 18.79 17.30
N GLN A 85 2.67 18.03 17.99
CA GLN A 85 2.14 18.42 19.29
C GLN A 85 3.21 18.46 20.39
N GLN A 86 4.14 17.51 20.41
CA GLN A 86 5.26 17.54 21.36
C GLN A 86 6.17 18.75 21.13
N HIS A 87 6.47 19.07 19.88
CA HIS A 87 7.28 20.25 19.52
C HIS A 87 6.61 21.59 19.91
N HIS A 88 5.28 21.65 19.92
CA HIS A 88 4.54 22.86 20.33
C HIS A 88 4.54 23.09 21.85
N VAL A 89 4.66 22.02 22.64
CA VAL A 89 4.68 22.10 24.12
C VAL A 89 6.08 22.48 24.65
N GLU A 90 7.16 22.12 23.95
CA GLU A 90 8.53 22.47 24.35
C GLU A 90 8.95 23.91 23.98
N SER A 91 8.26 24.60 23.05
CA SER A 91 8.59 25.98 22.66
C SER A 91 7.97 27.09 23.54
N HIS A 92 7.26 26.75 24.61
CA HIS A 92 6.61 27.71 25.54
C HIS A 92 6.99 27.51 27.02
N GLY A 93 8.14 26.86 27.29
CA GLY A 93 8.71 26.67 28.64
C GLY A 93 9.83 27.65 28.96
#